data_AF-A0A6G0XDR9-F1
#
_entry.id   AF-A0A6G0XDR9-F1
#
_cell.length_a   1.000
_cell.length_b   1.000
_cell.length_c   1.000
_cell.angle_alpha   90.00
_cell.angle_beta   90.00
_cell.angle_gamma   90.00
#
_symmetry.space_group_name_H-M   'P 1'
#
loop_
_entity.id
_entity.type
_entity.pdbx_description
1 polymer ?
#
loop_
_entity_poly.entity_id
_entity_poly.type
_entity_poly.pdbx_seq_one_letter_code
_entity_poly.pdbx_strand_id
1 'polypeptide(L)'
;MLSRVAARLIAAPAVRGVAARGLATNAPVAVQRPKHTGPPTLQSTVAEIKYLGTVYSIAASATQLSKEKLEFVVREIKSEKDLTLAREALELYERNYLHIPKHCTGTFVSKCIKNGQADLALDWMANSPSLSKYIVNGTSANLISHYAETGELEKGLKVAEIVKQHKMELSAKVYNALISLCKKQGKMDLAIQFATEACHAKMMNAHGFLLLLDGLSDSELEKTIPLVKSLIHLGDVYTNAKLRELLHEDSAATPVISNAASAEVEDVEQVEADDEEEGDADEEEIQDESADDKQTEDSKQA
;
A
#
# COMPACT_ATOMS: atom_id res chain seq x y z
N MET A 1 69.01 48.14 24.68
CA MET A 1 67.72 48.30 23.98
C MET A 1 67.98 48.26 22.47
N LEU A 2 67.24 47.38 21.78
CA LEU A 2 66.99 47.32 20.33
C LEU A 2 68.19 47.45 19.36
N SER A 3 68.63 46.29 18.86
CA SER A 3 69.55 46.14 17.73
C SER A 3 68.77 46.14 16.40
N ARG A 4 69.30 46.87 15.41
CA ARG A 4 68.86 46.95 14.01
C ARG A 4 69.46 45.80 13.22
N VAL A 5 68.69 45.01 12.47
CA VAL A 5 69.15 44.38 11.22
C VAL A 5 68.00 44.25 10.20
N ALA A 6 68.38 44.63 8.97
CA ALA A 6 67.76 44.61 7.65
C ALA A 6 66.79 43.48 7.25
N ALA A 7 65.89 43.84 6.33
CA ALA A 7 65.62 43.02 5.14
C ALA A 7 65.31 43.94 3.94
N ARG A 8 66.12 43.79 2.88
CA ARG A 8 66.10 44.56 1.63
C ARG A 8 64.92 44.12 0.75
N LEU A 9 64.23 45.10 0.18
CA LEU A 9 63.39 44.93 -1.01
C LEU A 9 64.26 44.56 -2.22
N ILE A 10 63.93 43.45 -2.89
CA ILE A 10 64.40 43.12 -4.24
C ILE A 10 63.15 42.77 -5.05
N ALA A 11 63.02 43.42 -6.20
CA ALA A 11 61.92 43.31 -7.14
C ALA A 11 62.16 42.25 -8.23
N ALA A 12 61.04 41.86 -8.87
CA ALA A 12 60.85 41.26 -10.20
C ALA A 12 60.72 39.71 -10.30
N PRO A 13 60.08 39.16 -11.35
CA PRO A 13 59.07 39.71 -12.28
C PRO A 13 57.82 38.79 -12.44
N ALA A 14 56.81 39.34 -13.12
CA ALA A 14 55.62 38.62 -13.58
C ALA A 14 55.96 37.43 -14.50
N VAL A 15 55.50 36.24 -14.15
CA VAL A 15 55.46 35.08 -15.06
C VAL A 15 54.01 34.77 -15.38
N ARG A 16 53.69 35.05 -16.64
CA ARG A 16 52.48 34.71 -17.36
C ARG A 16 52.46 33.20 -17.61
N GLY A 17 51.33 32.55 -17.34
CA GLY A 17 50.96 31.30 -18.00
C GLY A 17 51.15 30.02 -17.18
N VAL A 18 50.08 29.58 -16.52
CA VAL A 18 49.74 28.16 -16.47
C VAL A 18 48.24 28.07 -16.76
N ALA A 19 47.92 27.46 -17.89
CA ALA A 19 46.58 27.14 -18.31
C ALA A 19 45.93 26.22 -17.26
N ALA A 20 44.82 26.68 -16.68
CA ALA A 20 43.94 25.86 -15.89
C ALA A 20 43.40 24.73 -16.79
N ARG A 21 43.91 23.52 -16.58
CA ARG A 21 43.29 22.30 -17.12
C ARG A 21 41.90 22.18 -16.53
N GLY A 22 40.92 22.09 -17.42
CA GLY A 22 39.51 22.21 -17.15
C GLY A 22 39.02 21.27 -16.05
N LEU A 23 38.46 21.88 -15.00
CA LEU A 23 37.27 21.33 -14.38
C LEU A 23 36.19 21.39 -15.45
N ALA A 24 35.89 20.26 -16.07
CA ALA A 24 34.68 20.09 -16.85
C ALA A 24 33.50 20.26 -15.88
N THR A 25 33.06 21.50 -15.71
CA THR A 25 31.77 21.81 -15.13
C THR A 25 30.73 21.29 -16.12
N ASN A 26 30.30 20.05 -15.96
CA ASN A 26 29.00 19.64 -16.47
C ASN A 26 28.00 20.55 -15.76
N ALA A 27 27.61 21.64 -16.43
CA ALA A 27 26.52 22.47 -15.99
C ALA A 27 25.31 21.55 -15.77
N PRO A 28 24.57 21.69 -14.65
CA PRO A 28 23.37 20.91 -14.44
C PRO A 28 22.45 21.18 -15.63
N VAL A 29 22.11 20.12 -16.37
CA VAL A 29 21.10 20.21 -17.43
C VAL A 29 19.88 20.83 -16.79
N ALA A 30 19.53 22.06 -17.19
CA ALA A 30 18.39 22.77 -16.65
C ALA A 30 17.14 21.94 -16.96
N VAL A 31 16.68 21.18 -15.98
CA VAL A 31 15.45 20.41 -16.10
C VAL A 31 14.35 21.46 -16.23
N GLN A 32 13.70 21.54 -17.39
CA GLN A 32 12.57 22.45 -17.60
C GLN A 32 11.30 21.76 -17.11
N ARG A 33 10.49 22.48 -16.33
CA ARG A 33 9.17 21.98 -15.89
C ARG A 33 8.36 21.57 -17.13
N PRO A 34 7.83 20.34 -17.20
CA PRO A 34 6.96 19.94 -18.30
C PRO A 34 5.79 20.92 -18.41
N LYS A 35 5.70 21.64 -19.53
CA LYS A 35 4.57 22.53 -19.80
C LYS A 35 3.42 21.68 -20.32
N HIS A 36 2.39 21.44 -19.52
CA HIS A 36 1.14 20.89 -20.04
C HIS A 36 0.15 22.05 -20.25
N THR A 37 -0.44 22.10 -21.43
CA THR A 37 -1.55 23.00 -21.79
C THR A 37 -2.69 22.10 -22.25
N GLY A 38 -3.64 21.79 -21.35
CA GLY A 38 -4.72 20.81 -21.53
C GLY A 38 -5.19 20.22 -20.18
N PRO A 39 -6.20 19.34 -20.10
CA PRO A 39 -6.49 18.60 -18.87
C PRO A 39 -5.32 17.66 -18.49
N PRO A 40 -5.11 17.36 -17.20
CA PRO A 40 -4.01 16.50 -16.77
C PRO A 40 -4.16 15.10 -17.39
N THR A 41 -3.14 14.65 -18.11
CA THR A 41 -3.05 13.28 -18.64
C THR A 41 -2.16 12.44 -17.73
N LEU A 42 -2.34 11.11 -17.72
CA LEU A 42 -1.51 10.21 -16.91
C LEU A 42 -0.01 10.43 -17.19
N GLN A 43 0.39 10.52 -18.46
CA GLN A 43 1.78 10.76 -18.85
C GLN A 43 2.30 12.13 -18.38
N SER A 44 1.50 13.20 -18.50
CA SER A 44 1.92 14.52 -18.05
C SER A 44 2.05 14.59 -16.53
N THR A 45 1.15 13.93 -15.79
CA THR A 45 1.19 13.91 -14.33
C THR A 45 2.39 13.11 -13.83
N VAL A 46 2.71 11.96 -14.44
CA VAL A 46 3.92 11.20 -14.09
C VAL A 46 5.19 11.97 -14.45
N ALA A 47 5.23 12.64 -15.60
CA ALA A 47 6.36 13.51 -15.96
C ALA A 47 6.53 14.69 -14.98
N GLU A 48 5.42 15.26 -14.50
CA GLU A 48 5.45 16.28 -13.46
C GLU A 48 5.94 15.71 -12.13
N ILE A 49 5.45 14.54 -11.68
CA ILE A 49 5.94 13.85 -10.47
C ILE A 49 7.45 13.60 -10.57
N LYS A 50 7.94 13.14 -11.72
CA LYS A 50 9.37 12.94 -11.98
C LYS A 50 10.17 14.23 -11.92
N TYR A 51 9.65 15.29 -12.52
CA TYR A 51 10.27 16.62 -12.46
C TYR A 51 10.33 17.12 -11.01
N LEU A 52 9.19 17.11 -10.31
CA LEU A 52 9.10 17.61 -8.94
C LEU A 52 9.96 16.78 -7.98
N GLY A 53 10.02 15.46 -8.17
CA GLY A 53 10.83 14.55 -7.37
C GLY A 53 12.33 14.55 -7.69
N THR A 54 12.79 15.32 -8.69
CA THR A 54 14.22 15.49 -9.00
C THR A 54 14.72 16.90 -8.72
N VAL A 55 13.86 17.90 -8.89
CA VAL A 55 14.22 19.31 -8.71
C VAL A 55 14.05 19.78 -7.27
N TYR A 56 13.04 19.29 -6.55
CA TYR A 56 12.78 19.74 -5.19
C TYR A 56 13.55 18.90 -4.17
N SER A 57 13.92 19.54 -3.06
CA SER A 57 14.40 18.82 -1.87
C SER A 57 13.28 17.96 -1.31
N ILE A 58 13.62 16.91 -0.55
CA ILE A 58 12.65 15.99 0.07
C ILE A 58 11.55 16.76 0.83
N ALA A 59 11.92 17.80 1.57
CA ALA A 59 10.98 18.64 2.32
C ALA A 59 10.01 19.40 1.40
N ALA A 60 10.51 19.99 0.30
CA ALA A 60 9.65 20.73 -0.64
C ALA A 60 8.83 19.79 -1.55
N SER A 61 9.32 18.57 -1.80
CA SER A 61 8.57 17.52 -2.50
C SER A 61 7.32 17.10 -1.72
N ALA A 62 7.35 17.09 -0.39
CA ALA A 62 6.17 16.73 0.42
C ALA A 62 4.99 17.72 0.23
N THR A 63 5.27 19.01 0.01
CA THR A 63 4.23 20.01 -0.24
C THR A 63 3.71 19.96 -1.69
N GLN A 64 4.58 19.61 -2.65
CA GLN A 64 4.26 19.68 -4.08
C GLN A 64 3.77 18.36 -4.69
N LEU A 65 4.18 17.21 -4.15
CA LEU A 65 3.68 15.89 -4.49
C LEU A 65 2.57 15.51 -3.50
N SER A 66 1.35 15.97 -3.78
CA SER A 66 0.18 15.61 -3.00
C SER A 66 -0.23 14.15 -3.22
N LYS A 67 -0.99 13.60 -2.26
CA LYS A 67 -1.65 12.28 -2.38
C LYS A 67 -2.55 12.20 -3.62
N GLU A 68 -3.25 13.28 -3.94
CA GLU A 68 -4.22 13.37 -5.03
C GLU A 68 -3.58 13.13 -6.41
N LYS A 69 -2.33 13.57 -6.61
CA LYS A 69 -1.61 13.34 -7.87
C LYS A 69 -1.34 11.85 -8.09
N LEU A 70 -0.98 11.13 -7.03
CA LEU A 70 -0.75 9.68 -7.11
C LEU A 70 -2.06 8.91 -7.31
N GLU A 71 -3.11 9.31 -6.58
CA GLU A 71 -4.46 8.74 -6.74
C GLU A 71 -4.97 8.91 -8.17
N PHE A 72 -4.78 10.09 -8.76
CA PHE A 72 -5.12 10.36 -10.16
C PHE A 72 -4.36 9.42 -11.12
N VAL A 73 -3.05 9.27 -10.94
CA VAL A 73 -2.22 8.38 -11.78
C VAL A 73 -2.73 6.95 -11.71
N VAL A 74 -3.01 6.44 -10.51
CA VAL A 74 -3.46 5.04 -10.33
C VAL A 74 -4.88 4.83 -10.86
N ARG A 75 -5.76 5.83 -10.75
CA ARG A 75 -7.14 5.75 -11.25
C ARG A 75 -7.22 5.73 -12.77
N GLU A 76 -6.41 6.54 -13.45
CA GLU A 76 -6.42 6.67 -14.91
C GLU A 76 -5.72 5.54 -15.67
N ILE A 77 -5.17 4.53 -14.97
CA ILE A 77 -4.55 3.36 -15.61
C ILE A 77 -5.60 2.61 -16.44
N LYS A 78 -5.39 2.57 -17.75
CA LYS A 78 -6.20 1.83 -18.73
C LYS A 78 -5.35 0.86 -19.53
N SER A 79 -4.12 1.25 -19.89
CA SER A 79 -3.26 0.50 -20.80
C SER A 79 -2.09 -0.18 -20.08
N GLU A 80 -1.47 -1.14 -20.75
CA GLU A 80 -0.23 -1.80 -20.31
C GLU A 80 0.92 -0.81 -20.08
N LYS A 81 1.10 0.16 -20.99
CA LYS A 81 2.13 1.20 -20.86
C LYS A 81 1.91 2.09 -19.64
N ASP A 82 0.65 2.32 -19.27
CA ASP A 82 0.29 3.17 -18.12
C ASP A 82 0.69 2.51 -16.80
N LEU A 83 0.76 1.17 -16.75
CA LEU A 83 1.22 0.44 -15.56
C LEU A 83 2.70 0.69 -15.26
N THR A 84 3.55 0.75 -16.30
CA THR A 84 4.97 1.07 -16.11
C THR A 84 5.17 2.49 -15.58
N LEU A 85 4.35 3.43 -16.03
CA LEU A 85 4.36 4.82 -15.56
C LEU A 85 3.83 4.94 -14.12
N ALA A 86 2.78 4.20 -13.79
CA ALA A 86 2.26 4.15 -12.43
C ALA A 86 3.26 3.54 -11.44
N ARG A 87 4.00 2.50 -11.87
CA ARG A 87 5.11 1.94 -11.10
C ARG A 87 6.22 2.97 -10.86
N GLU A 88 6.65 3.67 -11.91
CA GLU A 88 7.66 4.73 -11.78
C GLU A 88 7.20 5.83 -10.80
N ALA A 89 5.92 6.20 -10.86
CA ALA A 89 5.34 7.16 -9.91
C ALA A 89 5.40 6.65 -8.46
N LEU A 90 5.02 5.39 -8.20
CA LEU A 90 5.10 4.79 -6.87
C LEU A 90 6.55 4.76 -6.33
N GLU A 91 7.50 4.34 -7.16
CA GLU A 91 8.93 4.30 -6.79
C GLU A 91 9.48 5.71 -6.48
N LEU A 92 9.02 6.73 -7.19
CA LEU A 92 9.40 8.13 -6.91
C LEU A 92 8.84 8.63 -5.57
N TYR A 93 7.62 8.25 -5.21
CA TYR A 93 7.05 8.58 -3.89
C TYR A 93 7.83 7.89 -2.78
N GLU A 94 8.21 6.62 -2.96
CA GLU A 94 9.04 5.89 -1.99
C GLU A 94 10.44 6.49 -1.83
N ARG A 95 11.10 6.83 -2.95
CA ARG A 95 12.43 7.43 -2.94
C ARG A 95 12.45 8.78 -2.21
N ASN A 96 11.36 9.53 -2.31
CA ASN A 96 11.18 10.82 -1.65
C ASN A 96 10.60 10.69 -0.24
N TYR A 97 10.45 9.46 0.29
CA TYR A 97 9.89 9.18 1.62
C TYR A 97 8.48 9.76 1.84
N LEU A 98 7.69 9.84 0.77
CA LEU A 98 6.33 10.34 0.82
C LEU A 98 5.34 9.25 1.25
N HIS A 99 4.24 9.68 1.86
CA HIS A 99 3.17 8.76 2.23
C HIS A 99 2.43 8.27 0.98
N ILE A 100 2.37 6.95 0.81
CA ILE A 100 1.57 6.30 -0.24
C ILE A 100 0.30 5.75 0.40
N PRO A 101 -0.89 6.22 -0.04
CA PRO A 101 -2.14 5.68 0.46
C PRO A 101 -2.29 4.19 0.16
N LYS A 102 -2.77 3.43 1.14
CA LYS A 102 -2.96 1.96 1.04
C LYS A 102 -3.88 1.54 -0.11
N HIS A 103 -4.90 2.36 -0.41
CA HIS A 103 -5.84 2.06 -1.48
C HIS A 103 -5.21 2.24 -2.88
N CYS A 104 -4.21 3.12 -3.03
CA CYS A 104 -3.49 3.30 -4.29
C CYS A 104 -2.75 2.03 -4.68
N THR A 105 -2.02 1.42 -3.74
CA THR A 105 -1.26 0.19 -4.01
C THR A 105 -2.18 -1.01 -4.28
N GLY A 106 -3.28 -1.11 -3.53
CA GLY A 106 -4.33 -2.10 -3.80
C GLY A 106 -4.93 -1.95 -5.20
N THR A 107 -5.22 -0.73 -5.63
CA THR A 107 -5.76 -0.44 -6.96
C THR A 107 -4.74 -0.72 -8.05
N PHE A 108 -3.47 -0.34 -7.85
CA PHE A 108 -2.38 -0.64 -8.77
C PHE A 108 -2.26 -2.14 -9.01
N VAL A 109 -2.17 -2.95 -7.95
CA VAL A 109 -2.10 -4.42 -8.07
C VAL A 109 -3.35 -4.98 -8.73
N SER A 110 -4.54 -4.48 -8.41
CA SER A 110 -5.78 -4.92 -9.07
C SER A 110 -5.78 -4.61 -10.57
N LYS A 111 -5.25 -3.45 -10.99
CA LYS A 111 -5.10 -3.08 -12.40
C LYS A 111 -4.04 -3.92 -13.10
N CYS A 112 -2.91 -4.22 -12.45
CA CYS A 112 -1.91 -5.16 -12.97
C CYS A 112 -2.52 -6.52 -13.29
N ILE A 113 -3.34 -7.06 -12.37
CA ILE A 113 -4.04 -8.34 -12.57
C ILE A 113 -5.01 -8.27 -13.76
N LYS A 114 -5.84 -7.22 -13.84
CA LYS A 114 -6.83 -7.05 -14.92
C LYS A 114 -6.18 -6.92 -16.31
N ASN A 115 -4.97 -6.37 -16.37
CA ASN A 115 -4.24 -6.18 -17.62
C ASN A 115 -3.27 -7.34 -17.93
N GLY A 116 -3.27 -8.42 -17.13
CA GLY A 116 -2.41 -9.59 -17.33
C GLY A 116 -0.93 -9.35 -17.02
N GLN A 117 -0.60 -8.28 -16.30
CA GLN A 117 0.77 -7.91 -15.90
C GLN A 117 1.00 -8.11 -14.38
N ALA A 118 0.60 -9.25 -13.84
CA ALA A 118 0.82 -9.56 -12.42
C ALA A 118 2.30 -9.56 -12.02
N ASP A 119 3.19 -9.93 -12.96
CA ASP A 119 4.63 -9.95 -12.72
C ASP A 119 5.23 -8.58 -12.45
N LEU A 120 4.66 -7.53 -13.05
CA LEU A 120 5.08 -6.16 -12.77
C LEU A 120 4.77 -5.78 -11.32
N ALA A 121 3.60 -6.21 -10.81
CA ALA A 121 3.22 -6.00 -9.42
C ALA A 121 4.13 -6.78 -8.46
N LEU A 122 4.47 -8.02 -8.80
CA LEU A 122 5.39 -8.84 -8.01
C LEU A 122 6.80 -8.22 -7.94
N ASP A 123 7.32 -7.75 -9.07
CA ASP A 123 8.64 -7.12 -9.12
C ASP A 123 8.65 -5.79 -8.35
N TRP A 124 7.60 -4.98 -8.46
CA TRP A 124 7.45 -3.78 -7.62
C TRP A 124 7.41 -4.13 -6.12
N MET A 125 6.62 -5.14 -5.73
CA MET A 125 6.56 -5.58 -4.33
C MET A 125 7.92 -6.08 -3.80
N ALA A 126 8.71 -6.76 -4.63
CA ALA A 126 10.01 -7.28 -4.25
C ALA A 126 11.08 -6.19 -4.09
N ASN A 127 10.99 -5.11 -4.86
CA ASN A 127 11.99 -4.03 -4.86
C ASN A 127 11.67 -2.88 -3.89
N SER A 128 10.49 -2.91 -3.25
CA SER A 128 10.13 -1.87 -2.30
C SER A 128 10.82 -2.06 -0.93
N PRO A 129 11.52 -1.04 -0.41
CA PRO A 129 12.12 -1.10 0.91
C PRO A 129 11.10 -0.93 2.06
N SER A 130 9.93 -0.33 1.81
CA SER A 130 8.97 0.07 2.85
C SER A 130 7.56 -0.51 2.63
N LEU A 131 7.48 -1.69 2.03
CA LEU A 131 6.23 -2.36 1.66
C LEU A 131 5.19 -2.42 2.79
N SER A 132 5.64 -2.68 4.02
CA SER A 132 4.77 -2.82 5.20
C SER A 132 3.99 -1.57 5.57
N LYS A 133 4.41 -0.38 5.13
CA LYS A 133 3.73 0.88 5.46
C LYS A 133 2.46 1.10 4.64
N TYR A 134 2.40 0.56 3.42
CA TYR A 134 1.37 0.92 2.45
C TYR A 134 0.70 -0.28 1.78
N ILE A 135 1.20 -1.52 1.95
CA ILE A 135 0.49 -2.72 1.47
C ILE A 135 -0.43 -3.25 2.56
N VAL A 136 -1.61 -3.71 2.13
CA VAL A 136 -2.57 -4.41 2.96
C VAL A 136 -2.54 -5.89 2.61
N ASN A 137 -2.74 -6.75 3.61
CA ASN A 137 -2.83 -8.20 3.41
C ASN A 137 -3.81 -8.62 2.31
N GLY A 138 -4.93 -7.89 2.12
CA GLY A 138 -5.87 -8.15 1.04
C GLY A 138 -5.26 -8.00 -0.36
N THR A 139 -4.34 -7.05 -0.55
CA THR A 139 -3.63 -6.85 -1.83
C THR A 139 -2.73 -8.04 -2.15
N SER A 140 -1.97 -8.52 -1.17
CA SER A 140 -1.13 -9.72 -1.32
C SER A 140 -1.97 -10.97 -1.57
N ALA A 141 -3.10 -11.12 -0.86
CA ALA A 141 -4.03 -12.24 -1.06
C ALA A 141 -4.62 -12.26 -2.47
N ASN A 142 -4.95 -11.09 -3.04
CA ASN A 142 -5.44 -10.98 -4.41
C ASN A 142 -4.38 -11.42 -5.43
N LEU A 143 -3.12 -11.01 -5.24
CA LEU A 143 -2.03 -11.41 -6.12
C LEU A 143 -1.74 -12.92 -6.03
N ILE A 144 -1.78 -13.50 -4.82
CA ILE A 144 -1.64 -14.96 -4.61
C ILE A 144 -2.80 -15.72 -5.27
N SER A 145 -4.02 -15.23 -5.11
CA SER A 145 -5.21 -15.84 -5.72
C SER A 145 -5.14 -15.83 -7.25
N HIS A 146 -4.62 -14.74 -7.84
CA HIS A 146 -4.38 -14.68 -9.28
C HIS A 146 -3.35 -15.73 -9.72
N TYR A 147 -2.21 -15.84 -9.03
CA TYR A 147 -1.22 -16.88 -9.35
C TYR A 147 -1.75 -18.31 -9.13
N ALA A 148 -2.74 -18.49 -8.26
CA ALA A 148 -3.44 -19.75 -8.10
C ALA A 148 -4.33 -20.10 -9.30
N GLU A 149 -4.87 -19.10 -10.00
CA GLU A 149 -5.66 -19.27 -11.22
C GLU A 149 -4.77 -19.45 -12.46
N THR A 150 -3.62 -18.79 -12.52
CA THR A 150 -2.67 -18.94 -13.64
C THR A 150 -1.78 -20.18 -13.53
N GLY A 151 -1.81 -20.88 -12.37
CA GLY A 151 -1.01 -22.08 -12.16
C GLY A 151 0.47 -21.78 -11.92
N GLU A 152 0.78 -20.65 -11.29
CA GLU A 152 2.15 -20.20 -11.03
C GLU A 152 2.51 -20.28 -9.54
N LEU A 153 2.79 -21.51 -9.08
CA LEU A 153 3.03 -21.81 -7.66
C LEU A 153 4.19 -20.98 -7.08
N GLU A 154 5.33 -20.95 -7.77
CA GLU A 154 6.56 -20.31 -7.27
C GLU A 154 6.37 -18.81 -7.04
N LYS A 155 5.65 -18.14 -7.95
CA LYS A 155 5.38 -16.70 -7.82
C LYS A 155 4.44 -16.40 -6.67
N GLY A 156 3.40 -17.20 -6.48
CA GLY A 156 2.51 -17.05 -5.33
C GLY A 156 3.21 -17.29 -3.99
N LEU A 157 4.12 -18.26 -3.91
CA LEU A 157 4.97 -18.47 -2.72
C LEU A 157 5.92 -17.30 -2.48
N LYS A 158 6.50 -16.74 -3.55
CA LYS A 158 7.37 -15.55 -3.47
C LYS A 158 6.65 -14.34 -2.88
N VAL A 159 5.36 -14.14 -3.21
CA VAL A 159 4.56 -13.07 -2.59
C VAL A 159 4.48 -13.24 -1.07
N ALA A 160 4.22 -14.46 -0.59
CA ALA A 160 4.18 -14.72 0.85
C ALA A 160 5.54 -14.53 1.53
N GLU A 161 6.63 -14.93 0.86
CA GLU A 161 7.98 -14.69 1.35
C GLU A 161 8.27 -13.20 1.50
N ILE A 162 7.95 -12.39 0.49
CA ILE A 162 8.11 -10.92 0.54
C ILE A 162 7.35 -10.34 1.74
N VAL A 163 6.08 -10.73 1.94
CA VAL A 163 5.27 -10.24 3.07
C VAL A 163 5.90 -10.62 4.42
N LYS A 164 6.43 -11.85 4.55
CA LYS A 164 7.15 -12.29 5.75
C LYS A 164 8.47 -11.53 5.95
N GLN A 165 9.23 -11.27 4.89
CA GLN A 165 10.49 -10.49 4.94
C GLN A 165 10.25 -9.06 5.45
N HIS A 166 9.10 -8.46 5.11
CA HIS A 166 8.68 -7.16 5.62
C HIS A 166 8.07 -7.20 7.03
N LYS A 167 8.16 -8.33 7.74
CA LYS A 167 7.64 -8.55 9.10
C LYS A 167 6.14 -8.24 9.23
N MET A 168 5.38 -8.45 8.15
CA MET A 168 3.94 -8.29 8.19
C MET A 168 3.29 -9.58 8.66
N GLU A 169 2.35 -9.46 9.60
CA GLU A 169 1.53 -10.60 10.02
C GLU A 169 0.56 -10.99 8.91
N LEU A 170 0.61 -12.26 8.50
CA LEU A 170 -0.28 -12.79 7.46
C LEU A 170 -1.70 -12.91 8.01
N SER A 171 -2.67 -12.36 7.28
CA SER A 171 -4.07 -12.48 7.65
C SER A 171 -4.67 -13.83 7.22
N ALA A 172 -5.83 -14.17 7.78
CA ALA A 172 -6.62 -15.34 7.37
C ALA A 172 -6.85 -15.40 5.86
N LYS A 173 -7.07 -14.24 5.21
CA LYS A 173 -7.27 -14.16 3.76
C LYS A 173 -6.02 -14.58 2.99
N VAL A 174 -4.83 -14.22 3.48
CA VAL A 174 -3.56 -14.58 2.83
C VAL A 174 -3.28 -16.07 2.98
N TYR A 175 -3.48 -16.63 4.17
CA TYR A 175 -3.35 -18.09 4.38
C TYR A 175 -4.34 -18.88 3.52
N ASN A 176 -5.60 -18.45 3.45
CA ASN A 176 -6.61 -19.10 2.61
C ASN A 176 -6.22 -19.05 1.12
N ALA A 177 -5.67 -17.93 0.64
CA ALA A 177 -5.15 -17.82 -0.72
C ALA A 177 -3.96 -18.77 -0.96
N LEU A 178 -3.04 -18.91 0.01
CA LEU A 178 -1.89 -19.82 -0.10
C LEU A 178 -2.29 -21.29 -0.09
N ILE A 179 -3.25 -21.68 0.75
CA ILE A 179 -3.80 -23.04 0.80
C ILE A 179 -4.46 -23.36 -0.54
N SER A 180 -5.28 -22.44 -1.06
CA SER A 180 -5.91 -22.58 -2.37
C SER A 180 -4.89 -22.70 -3.51
N LEU A 181 -3.84 -21.87 -3.50
CA LEU A 181 -2.72 -21.95 -4.44
C LEU A 181 -2.05 -23.33 -4.41
N CYS A 182 -1.65 -23.81 -3.24
CA CYS A 182 -0.97 -25.10 -3.11
C CYS A 182 -1.85 -26.25 -3.56
N LYS A 183 -3.14 -26.21 -3.18
CA LYS A 183 -4.13 -27.22 -3.55
C LYS A 183 -4.37 -27.28 -5.06
N LYS A 184 -4.63 -26.14 -5.71
CA LYS A 184 -4.85 -26.09 -7.17
C LYS A 184 -3.65 -26.65 -7.95
N GLN A 185 -2.46 -26.54 -7.37
CA GLN A 185 -1.19 -27.02 -7.94
C GLN A 185 -0.85 -28.45 -7.52
N GLY A 186 -1.76 -29.17 -6.86
CA GLY A 186 -1.57 -30.56 -6.42
C GLY A 186 -0.55 -30.74 -5.30
N LYS A 187 -0.13 -29.67 -4.62
CA LYS A 187 0.88 -29.69 -3.54
C LYS A 187 0.20 -29.74 -2.17
N MET A 188 -0.49 -30.83 -1.87
CA MET A 188 -1.23 -30.99 -0.62
C MET A 188 -0.33 -30.91 0.63
N ASP A 189 0.90 -31.42 0.55
CA ASP A 189 1.84 -31.34 1.69
C ASP A 189 2.14 -29.89 2.08
N LEU A 190 2.33 -28.99 1.10
CA LEU A 190 2.54 -27.57 1.35
C LEU A 190 1.27 -26.89 1.87
N ALA A 191 0.09 -27.29 1.37
CA ALA A 191 -1.17 -26.78 1.86
C ALA A 191 -1.38 -27.10 3.35
N ILE A 192 -1.03 -28.32 3.78
CA ILE A 192 -1.08 -28.74 5.19
C ILE A 192 -0.07 -27.95 6.02
N GLN A 193 1.16 -27.73 5.52
CA GLN A 193 2.16 -26.91 6.22
C GLN A 193 1.65 -25.48 6.45
N PHE A 194 1.12 -24.81 5.42
CA PHE A 194 0.53 -23.49 5.59
C PHE A 194 -0.69 -23.48 6.52
N ALA A 195 -1.49 -24.56 6.52
CA ALA A 195 -2.59 -24.70 7.45
C ALA A 195 -2.10 -24.82 8.91
N THR A 196 -1.03 -25.58 9.15
CA THR A 196 -0.43 -25.71 10.49
C THR A 196 0.14 -24.37 10.97
N GLU A 197 0.83 -23.62 10.09
CA GLU A 197 1.36 -22.29 10.38
C GLU A 197 0.22 -21.31 10.72
N ALA A 198 -0.88 -21.34 9.95
CA ALA A 198 -2.05 -20.51 10.20
C ALA A 198 -2.74 -20.84 11.54
N CYS A 199 -2.80 -22.11 11.94
CA CYS A 199 -3.31 -22.51 13.24
C CYS A 199 -2.42 -22.01 14.39
N HIS A 200 -1.09 -22.12 14.26
CA HIS A 200 -0.15 -21.58 15.25
C HIS A 200 -0.31 -20.06 15.40
N ALA A 201 -0.57 -19.36 14.30
CA ALA A 201 -0.83 -17.93 14.31
C ALA A 201 -2.25 -17.55 14.77
N LYS A 202 -3.13 -18.53 15.04
CA LYS A 202 -4.57 -18.34 15.30
C LYS A 202 -5.30 -17.52 14.22
N MET A 203 -4.81 -17.60 12.98
CA MET A 203 -5.37 -16.90 11.81
C MET A 203 -6.16 -17.83 10.88
N MET A 204 -6.28 -19.11 11.22
CA MET A 204 -7.09 -20.07 10.46
C MET A 204 -8.58 -19.88 10.75
N ASN A 205 -9.41 -20.01 9.72
CA ASN A 205 -10.87 -19.97 9.85
C ASN A 205 -11.52 -21.27 9.31
N ALA A 206 -12.80 -21.48 9.62
CA ALA A 206 -13.55 -22.63 9.11
C ALA A 206 -13.50 -22.74 7.59
N HIS A 207 -13.50 -21.59 6.89
CA HIS A 207 -13.39 -21.56 5.44
C HIS A 207 -12.06 -22.10 4.93
N GLY A 208 -10.94 -21.84 5.60
CA GLY A 208 -9.63 -22.38 5.25
C GLY A 208 -9.57 -23.90 5.35
N PHE A 209 -10.20 -24.49 6.37
CA PHE A 209 -10.35 -25.95 6.46
C PHE A 209 -11.27 -26.51 5.38
N LEU A 210 -12.38 -25.84 5.07
CA LEU A 210 -13.25 -26.24 3.96
C LEU A 210 -12.49 -26.18 2.63
N LEU A 211 -11.66 -25.16 2.40
CA LEU A 211 -10.81 -25.07 1.20
C LEU A 211 -9.83 -26.25 1.11
N LEU A 212 -9.28 -26.69 2.24
CA LEU A 212 -8.35 -27.82 2.30
C LEU A 212 -9.05 -29.17 2.03
N LEU A 213 -10.27 -29.35 2.52
CA LEU A 213 -11.04 -30.60 2.39
C LEU A 213 -11.80 -30.71 1.06
N ASP A 214 -12.21 -29.58 0.49
CA ASP A 214 -13.00 -29.53 -0.74
C ASP A 214 -12.26 -30.23 -1.90
N GLY A 215 -12.95 -30.93 -2.79
CA GLY A 215 -12.35 -31.54 -3.98
C GLY A 215 -11.27 -32.62 -3.75
N LEU A 216 -11.10 -33.12 -2.52
CA LEU A 216 -10.28 -34.30 -2.23
C LEU A 216 -11.02 -35.60 -2.60
N SER A 217 -10.28 -36.64 -2.95
CA SER A 217 -10.85 -37.98 -3.10
C SER A 217 -11.22 -38.58 -1.74
N ASP A 218 -12.19 -39.50 -1.69
CA ASP A 218 -12.65 -40.11 -0.44
C ASP A 218 -11.49 -40.73 0.38
N SER A 219 -10.50 -41.33 -0.29
CA SER A 219 -9.31 -41.91 0.36
C SER A 219 -8.37 -40.86 0.96
N GLU A 220 -8.25 -39.68 0.34
CA GLU A 220 -7.46 -38.57 0.85
C GLU A 220 -8.18 -37.84 1.97
N LEU A 221 -9.51 -37.76 1.87
CA LEU A 221 -10.37 -37.16 2.87
C LEU A 221 -10.26 -37.91 4.20
N GLU A 222 -10.37 -39.24 4.19
CA GLU A 222 -10.23 -40.09 5.39
C GLU A 222 -8.88 -39.88 6.11
N LYS A 223 -7.80 -39.68 5.36
CA LYS A 223 -6.46 -39.41 5.93
C LYS A 223 -6.35 -37.99 6.51
N THR A 224 -7.07 -37.05 5.91
CA THR A 224 -6.96 -35.62 6.23
C THR A 224 -7.88 -35.21 7.38
N ILE A 225 -9.02 -35.90 7.57
CA ILE A 225 -9.95 -35.68 8.69
C ILE A 225 -9.27 -35.70 10.08
N PRO A 226 -8.47 -36.72 10.48
CA PRO A 226 -7.84 -36.73 11.79
C PRO A 226 -6.82 -35.60 11.95
N LEU A 227 -6.12 -35.23 10.88
CA LEU A 227 -5.22 -34.08 10.87
C LEU A 227 -6.00 -32.78 11.10
N VAL A 228 -7.10 -32.56 10.37
CA VAL A 228 -7.94 -31.38 10.55
C VAL A 228 -8.52 -31.30 11.96
N LYS A 229 -8.96 -32.40 12.56
CA LYS A 229 -9.39 -32.42 13.97
C LYS A 229 -8.29 -31.94 14.91
N SER A 230 -7.06 -32.44 14.74
CA SER A 230 -5.92 -31.98 15.54
C SER A 230 -5.60 -30.48 15.33
N LEU A 231 -5.76 -29.98 14.10
CA LEU A 231 -5.51 -28.58 13.75
C LEU A 231 -6.60 -27.64 14.26
N ILE A 232 -7.86 -28.10 14.34
CA ILE A 232 -8.97 -27.35 14.93
C ILE A 232 -8.72 -27.11 16.43
N HIS A 233 -8.29 -28.16 17.15
CA HIS A 233 -7.92 -28.02 18.55
C HIS A 233 -6.71 -27.10 18.76
N LEU A 234 -5.78 -27.05 17.80
CA LEU A 234 -4.59 -26.22 17.88
C LEU A 234 -4.88 -24.73 17.58
N GLY A 235 -5.79 -24.47 16.65
CA GLY A 235 -6.12 -23.10 16.20
C GLY A 235 -7.32 -22.47 16.91
N ASP A 236 -7.95 -23.15 17.87
CA ASP A 236 -9.19 -22.73 18.55
C ASP A 236 -10.30 -22.31 17.56
N VAL A 237 -10.44 -23.01 16.43
CA VAL A 237 -11.30 -22.57 15.31
C VAL A 237 -12.75 -23.02 15.51
N TYR A 238 -13.70 -22.10 15.36
CA TYR A 238 -15.13 -22.42 15.38
C TYR A 238 -15.55 -23.24 14.15
N THR A 239 -16.18 -24.39 14.37
CA THR A 239 -16.66 -25.27 13.31
C THR A 239 -18.01 -24.80 12.75
N ASN A 240 -18.08 -24.65 11.42
CA ASN A 240 -19.33 -24.36 10.71
C ASN A 240 -20.12 -25.68 10.46
N ALA A 241 -21.43 -25.61 10.24
CA ALA A 241 -22.30 -26.76 9.98
C ALA A 241 -21.75 -27.67 8.87
N LYS A 242 -21.28 -27.08 7.76
CA LYS A 242 -20.66 -27.82 6.64
C LYS A 242 -19.36 -28.54 7.03
N LEU A 243 -18.57 -27.94 7.93
CA LEU A 243 -17.33 -28.56 8.39
C LEU A 243 -17.63 -29.71 9.37
N ARG A 244 -18.68 -29.59 10.20
CA ARG A 244 -19.14 -30.66 11.10
C ARG A 244 -19.64 -31.88 10.35
N GLU A 245 -20.41 -31.65 9.29
CA GLU A 245 -20.90 -32.71 8.39
C GLU A 245 -19.73 -33.51 7.79
N LEU A 246 -18.71 -32.82 7.27
CA LEU A 246 -17.52 -33.45 6.69
C LEU A 246 -16.63 -34.15 7.71
N LEU A 247 -16.71 -33.77 8.99
CA LEU A 247 -15.93 -34.39 10.07
C LEU A 247 -16.65 -35.57 10.73
N HIS A 248 -17.87 -35.89 10.26
CA HIS A 248 -18.78 -36.88 10.86
C HIS A 248 -18.95 -36.64 12.38
N GLU A 249 -19.04 -35.37 12.78
CA GLU A 249 -19.30 -34.98 14.16
C GLU A 249 -20.81 -34.85 14.38
N ASP A 250 -21.48 -35.98 14.58
CA ASP A 250 -22.81 -36.01 15.18
C ASP A 250 -22.69 -35.89 16.69
N SER A 251 -22.53 -34.68 17.21
CA SER A 251 -23.03 -34.30 18.54
C SER A 251 -22.78 -32.82 18.81
N ALA A 252 -23.77 -32.19 19.44
CA ALA A 252 -23.73 -30.86 20.00
C ALA A 252 -22.46 -30.61 20.84
N ALA A 253 -21.57 -29.77 20.32
CA ALA A 253 -20.55 -29.09 21.11
C ALA A 253 -20.54 -27.61 20.71
N THR A 254 -21.61 -26.91 21.06
CA THR A 254 -21.47 -25.51 21.48
C THR A 254 -20.62 -25.52 22.75
N PRO A 255 -19.57 -24.67 22.87
CA PRO A 255 -19.05 -24.39 24.19
C PRO A 255 -20.17 -23.71 24.97
N VAL A 256 -20.43 -24.22 26.17
CA VAL A 256 -21.33 -23.64 27.16
C VAL A 256 -20.88 -22.19 27.40
N ILE A 257 -21.60 -21.24 26.81
CA ILE A 257 -21.58 -19.86 27.27
C ILE A 257 -22.46 -19.84 28.52
N SER A 258 -21.82 -19.99 29.68
CA SER A 258 -22.41 -19.53 30.92
C SER A 258 -22.38 -18.00 30.90
N ASN A 259 -23.47 -17.38 30.48
CA ASN A 259 -24.10 -16.37 31.32
C ASN A 259 -25.50 -16.03 30.85
N ALA A 260 -26.42 -16.18 31.79
CA ALA A 260 -27.79 -15.76 31.71
C ALA A 260 -27.87 -14.22 31.65
N ALA A 261 -28.60 -13.72 30.66
CA ALA A 261 -29.48 -12.58 30.80
C ALA A 261 -30.48 -12.63 29.64
N SER A 262 -31.67 -13.11 29.96
CA SER A 262 -32.86 -13.03 29.13
C SER A 262 -33.21 -11.57 28.84
N ALA A 263 -33.63 -11.26 27.62
CA ALA A 263 -34.95 -10.69 27.33
C ALA A 263 -35.02 -10.12 25.91
N GLU A 264 -36.09 -10.50 25.24
CA GLU A 264 -36.86 -9.71 24.25
C GLU A 264 -36.35 -9.65 22.81
N VAL A 265 -37.12 -10.38 21.99
CA VAL A 265 -37.27 -10.24 20.55
C VAL A 265 -38.20 -9.06 20.31
N GLU A 266 -37.71 -8.02 19.65
CA GLU A 266 -38.55 -7.12 18.85
C GLU A 266 -37.97 -7.03 17.44
N ASP A 267 -38.82 -7.35 16.47
CA ASP A 267 -38.67 -7.07 15.04
C ASP A 267 -38.43 -5.58 14.82
N VAL A 268 -37.39 -5.20 14.08
CA VAL A 268 -37.39 -3.95 13.31
C VAL A 268 -36.69 -4.14 11.96
N GLU A 269 -37.39 -3.63 10.96
CA GLU A 269 -37.11 -3.60 9.53
C GLU A 269 -35.76 -3.00 9.15
N GLN A 270 -35.35 -3.32 7.91
CA GLN A 270 -34.32 -2.65 7.14
C GLN A 270 -34.50 -1.13 7.15
N VAL A 271 -33.46 -0.39 7.55
CA VAL A 271 -33.23 0.98 7.07
C VAL A 271 -31.72 1.15 6.87
N GLU A 272 -31.35 1.59 5.66
CA GLU A 272 -30.00 2.02 5.34
C GLU A 272 -29.62 3.27 6.14
N ALA A 273 -28.38 3.33 6.60
CA ALA A 273 -27.79 4.56 7.11
C ALA A 273 -26.36 4.66 6.58
N ASP A 274 -26.18 5.62 5.68
CA ASP A 274 -24.96 6.39 5.52
C ASP A 274 -24.54 6.96 6.87
N ASP A 275 -23.24 6.95 7.17
CA ASP A 275 -22.67 7.84 8.18
C ASP A 275 -21.38 8.48 7.64
N GLU A 276 -21.46 9.80 7.57
CA GLU A 276 -20.40 10.77 7.38
C GLU A 276 -19.61 10.97 8.69
N GLU A 277 -18.34 11.41 8.58
CA GLU A 277 -17.64 12.37 9.45
C GLU A 277 -16.16 12.44 8.97
N GLU A 278 -15.42 13.56 8.95
CA GLU A 278 -15.46 14.80 9.73
C GLU A 278 -15.06 16.00 8.85
N GLY A 279 -15.59 17.19 9.19
CA GLY A 279 -15.15 18.47 8.68
C GLY A 279 -14.43 19.28 9.76
N ASP A 280 -13.20 19.70 9.48
CA ASP A 280 -12.46 20.71 10.27
C ASP A 280 -12.78 22.11 9.71
N ALA A 281 -13.25 23.00 10.57
CA ALA A 281 -13.37 24.44 10.32
C ALA A 281 -12.71 25.19 11.48
N ASP A 282 -11.55 25.80 11.22
CA ASP A 282 -10.92 26.76 12.11
C ASP A 282 -11.34 28.20 11.76
N GLU A 283 -11.44 28.99 12.82
CA GLU A 283 -12.18 30.22 13.03
C GLU A 283 -11.53 31.47 12.40
N GLU A 284 -12.35 32.38 11.84
CA GLU A 284 -11.95 33.79 11.61
C GLU A 284 -12.54 34.68 12.71
N GLU A 285 -11.63 35.36 13.42
CA GLU A 285 -11.84 36.28 14.51
C GLU A 285 -12.31 37.66 13.98
N ILE A 286 -13.52 38.08 14.34
CA ILE A 286 -14.06 39.42 14.02
C ILE A 286 -13.69 40.38 15.15
N GLN A 287 -12.91 41.42 14.83
CA GLN A 287 -12.73 42.59 15.69
C GLN A 287 -13.70 43.71 15.29
N ASP A 288 -14.38 44.21 16.32
CA ASP A 288 -15.34 45.29 16.36
C ASP A 288 -14.58 46.61 16.60
N GLU A 289 -14.79 47.64 15.77
CA GLU A 289 -14.44 49.01 16.16
C GLU A 289 -15.38 50.03 15.52
N SER A 290 -16.10 50.72 16.40
CA SER A 290 -17.06 51.80 16.18
C SER A 290 -16.42 53.11 15.72
N ALA A 291 -17.10 53.86 14.84
CA ALA A 291 -17.06 55.33 14.87
C ALA A 291 -18.31 55.96 14.23
N ASP A 292 -19.08 56.63 15.07
CA ASP A 292 -20.02 57.71 14.76
C ASP A 292 -19.30 58.84 14.01
N ASP A 293 -19.88 59.39 12.94
CA ASP A 293 -20.03 60.85 12.85
C ASP A 293 -21.13 61.30 11.89
N LYS A 294 -21.71 62.44 12.26
CA LYS A 294 -22.91 63.09 11.73
C LYS A 294 -22.71 63.80 10.40
N GLN A 295 -23.87 64.08 9.79
CA GLN A 295 -24.34 65.38 9.27
C GLN A 295 -24.51 65.59 7.74
N THR A 296 -25.73 66.07 7.44
CA THR A 296 -26.16 67.01 6.36
C THR A 296 -26.19 66.48 4.92
N GLU A 297 -27.39 66.28 4.34
CA GLU A 297 -28.19 67.28 3.58
C GLU A 297 -27.45 67.82 2.34
N ASP A 298 -27.84 67.39 1.12
CA ASP A 298 -28.54 68.27 0.17
C ASP A 298 -28.94 67.56 -1.14
N SER A 299 -30.25 67.62 -1.44
CA SER A 299 -30.87 68.12 -2.66
C SER A 299 -30.23 67.96 -4.07
N LYS A 300 -31.08 67.45 -4.97
CA LYS A 300 -31.38 67.91 -6.36
C LYS A 300 -30.53 67.48 -7.58
N GLN A 301 -31.26 66.84 -8.50
CA GLN A 301 -31.41 67.14 -9.94
C GLN A 301 -30.15 67.29 -10.82
N ALA A 302 -29.96 66.33 -11.73
CA ALA A 302 -30.03 66.53 -13.19
C ALA A 302 -30.01 65.16 -13.89
#